data_AF-A0AAD4XJ60-F1
#
_entry.id   AF-A0AAD4XJ60-F1
#
_cell.length_a   1.000
_cell.length_b   1.000
_cell.length_c   1.000
_cell.angle_alpha   90.00
_cell.angle_beta   90.00
_cell.angle_gamma   90.00
#
_symmetry.space_group_name_H-M   'P 1'
#
loop_
_entity.id
_entity.type
_entity.pdbx_description
1 polymer ?
#
loop_
_entity_poly.entity_id
_entity_poly.type
_entity_poly.pdbx_seq_one_letter_code
_entity_poly.pdbx_strand_id
1 'polypeptide(L)'
;DYQCTVEYYVSHFLVHEGKARVGSKRVQTLKIDTLDRGSSRWKGADILVFNSAHWWSHAKTKSGVNYYQEQNQVYPHLDVPTAFKRALTTWASWVDKYVIPGKTQVFFRSSAPTHFRGGAWNAGGHCKEVGLAADSWEEDDHLTGK
;
A
#
# COMPACT_ATOMS: atom_id res chain seq x y z
N ASP A 1 -31.26 9.62 4.36
CA ASP A 1 -29.82 9.79 4.55
C ASP A 1 -29.34 9.26 5.88
N TYR A 2 -28.22 8.53 5.86
CA TYR A 2 -27.69 7.78 6.99
C TYR A 2 -26.61 8.52 7.81
N GLN A 3 -26.34 9.80 7.51
CA GLN A 3 -25.24 10.58 8.12
C GLN A 3 -23.90 9.81 8.12
N CYS A 4 -23.61 9.14 7.01
CA CYS A 4 -22.43 8.30 6.83
C CYS A 4 -21.45 8.96 5.86
N THR A 5 -20.16 8.87 6.15
CA THR A 5 -19.08 9.32 5.25
C THR A 5 -18.11 8.16 5.00
N VAL A 6 -17.50 8.17 3.81
CA VAL A 6 -16.45 7.22 3.44
C VAL A 6 -15.28 8.02 2.90
N GLU A 7 -14.12 7.87 3.51
CA GLU A 7 -12.91 8.61 3.16
C GLU A 7 -11.79 7.65 2.72
N TYR A 8 -10.95 8.11 1.80
CA TYR A 8 -9.81 7.36 1.31
C TYR A 8 -8.52 8.18 1.38
N TYR A 9 -7.49 7.60 1.99
CA TYR A 9 -6.18 8.21 2.18
C TYR A 9 -5.08 7.35 1.56
N VAL A 10 -4.32 7.93 0.64
CA VAL A 10 -3.15 7.26 0.06
C VAL A 10 -1.98 7.36 1.03
N SER A 11 -1.61 6.23 1.63
CA SER A 11 -0.34 6.04 2.32
C SER A 11 0.14 4.61 2.07
N HIS A 12 1.05 4.44 1.11
CA HIS A 12 1.45 3.13 0.60
C HIS A 12 2.10 2.26 1.68
N PHE A 13 2.99 2.88 2.46
CA PHE A 13 3.81 2.20 3.48
C PHE A 13 3.32 2.46 4.91
N LEU A 14 2.31 3.32 5.11
CA LEU A 14 1.83 3.85 6.41
C LEU A 14 2.85 4.70 7.18
N VAL A 15 4.12 4.63 6.79
CA VAL A 15 5.25 5.37 7.37
C VAL A 15 5.78 6.44 6.41
N HIS A 16 6.62 7.33 6.92
CA HIS A 16 6.96 8.56 6.24
C HIS A 16 7.94 8.35 5.08
N GLU A 17 7.44 8.56 3.85
CA GLU A 17 8.28 8.68 2.66
C GLU A 17 9.03 10.02 2.65
N GLY A 18 10.36 9.97 2.52
CA GLY A 18 11.22 11.12 2.70
C GLY A 18 12.49 11.09 1.84
N LYS A 19 13.44 11.94 2.22
CA LYS A 19 14.77 12.00 1.61
C LYS A 19 15.82 12.22 2.70
N ALA A 20 16.95 11.52 2.57
CA ALA A 20 18.12 11.69 3.43
C ALA A 20 19.40 11.90 2.60
N ARG A 21 20.49 12.33 3.26
CA ARG A 21 21.82 12.39 2.64
C ARG A 21 22.57 11.09 2.95
N VAL A 22 23.12 10.46 1.91
CA VAL A 22 24.05 9.33 2.01
C VAL A 22 25.31 9.75 1.25
N GLY A 23 26.39 10.02 1.99
CA GLY A 23 27.56 10.72 1.45
C GLY A 23 27.16 12.10 0.89
N SER A 24 27.58 12.40 -0.34
CA SER A 24 27.24 13.64 -1.04
C SER A 24 25.86 13.62 -1.73
N LYS A 25 25.19 12.47 -1.80
CA LYS A 25 23.95 12.30 -2.57
C LYS A 25 22.72 12.40 -1.68
N ARG A 26 21.67 13.05 -2.20
CA ARG A 26 20.33 13.03 -1.58
C ARG A 26 19.51 11.90 -2.19
N VAL A 27 19.14 10.92 -1.38
CA VAL A 27 18.40 9.73 -1.81
C VAL A 27 17.00 9.72 -1.20
N GLN A 28 16.03 9.17 -1.92
CA GLN A 28 14.71 8.88 -1.35
C GLN A 28 14.84 7.76 -0.32
N THR A 29 14.22 7.94 0.83
CA THR A 29 14.21 7.01 1.95
C THR A 29 12.80 6.79 2.49
N LEU A 30 12.60 5.67 3.16
CA LEU A 30 11.41 5.37 3.92
C LEU A 30 11.76 5.39 5.42
N LYS A 31 11.21 6.37 6.16
CA LYS A 31 11.44 6.47 7.61
C LYS A 31 10.54 5.50 8.35
N ILE A 32 11.04 4.31 8.66
CA ILE A 32 10.23 3.22 9.20
C ILE A 32 9.84 3.39 10.67
N ASP A 33 10.47 4.34 11.37
CA ASP A 33 10.15 4.72 12.75
C ASP A 33 9.19 5.93 12.87
N THR A 34 8.79 6.51 11.74
CA THR A 34 7.98 7.73 11.69
C THR A 34 6.74 7.49 10.84
N LEU A 35 5.55 7.76 11.38
CA LEU A 35 4.30 7.55 10.65
C LEU A 35 4.11 8.58 9.52
N ASP A 36 3.26 8.23 8.56
CA ASP A 36 2.87 9.13 7.47
C ASP A 36 2.41 10.51 7.97
N ARG A 37 2.78 11.57 7.23
CA ARG A 37 2.43 12.95 7.59
C ARG A 37 0.92 13.20 7.61
N GLY A 38 0.16 12.48 6.79
CA GLY A 38 -1.29 12.54 6.74
C GLY A 38 -1.99 11.78 7.87
N SER A 39 -1.26 11.11 8.76
CA SER A 39 -1.85 10.27 9.81
C SER A 39 -2.77 10.99 10.78
N SER A 40 -2.66 12.31 10.94
CA SER A 40 -3.60 13.09 11.75
C SER A 40 -5.04 13.00 11.22
N ARG A 41 -5.21 12.79 9.91
CA ARG A 41 -6.51 12.70 9.23
C ARG A 41 -7.25 11.39 9.51
N TRP A 42 -6.56 10.39 10.04
CA TRP A 42 -7.18 9.09 10.36
C TRP A 42 -7.87 9.11 11.73
N LYS A 43 -7.67 10.16 12.53
CA LYS A 43 -8.24 10.25 13.88
C LYS A 43 -9.73 10.55 13.82
N GLY A 44 -10.49 9.98 14.76
CA GLY A 44 -11.91 10.26 14.93
C GLY A 44 -12.84 9.44 14.03
N ALA A 45 -12.32 8.62 13.13
CA ALA A 45 -13.14 7.68 12.37
C ALA A 45 -13.70 6.57 13.29
N ASP A 46 -14.95 6.17 13.06
CA ASP A 46 -15.57 5.04 13.77
C ASP A 46 -15.02 3.69 13.27
N ILE A 47 -14.59 3.63 12.01
CA ILE A 47 -14.00 2.44 11.39
C ILE A 47 -12.73 2.86 10.63
N LEU A 48 -11.62 2.20 10.92
CA LEU A 48 -10.36 2.34 10.20
C LEU A 48 -9.98 1.03 9.53
N VAL A 49 -9.66 1.08 8.23
CA VAL A 49 -9.20 -0.07 7.45
C VAL A 49 -7.87 0.26 6.81
N PHE A 50 -6.81 -0.43 7.26
CA PHE A 50 -5.45 -0.24 6.76
C PHE A 50 -5.02 -1.38 5.84
N ASN A 51 -4.13 -1.08 4.89
CA ASN A 51 -3.46 -2.07 4.03
C ASN A 51 -2.12 -1.49 3.59
N SER A 52 -1.06 -2.31 3.60
CA SER A 52 0.25 -1.89 3.09
C SER A 52 1.04 -2.99 2.37
N ALA A 53 0.72 -4.27 2.59
CA ALA A 53 1.59 -5.41 2.25
C ALA A 53 2.09 -5.42 0.79
N HIS A 54 1.25 -5.06 -0.18
CA HIS A 54 1.61 -5.08 -1.61
C HIS A 54 2.76 -4.13 -2.00
N TRP A 55 3.08 -3.13 -1.18
CA TRP A 55 4.19 -2.21 -1.41
C TRP A 55 5.54 -2.74 -0.89
N TRP A 56 5.52 -3.74 -0.01
CA TRP A 56 6.72 -4.31 0.62
C TRP A 56 7.32 -5.44 -0.22
N SER A 57 7.89 -5.08 -1.37
CA SER A 57 8.62 -6.01 -2.25
C SER A 57 10.01 -5.48 -2.54
N HIS A 58 10.98 -6.36 -2.80
CA HIS A 58 12.35 -5.98 -3.14
C HIS A 58 12.41 -4.90 -4.23
N ALA A 59 11.66 -5.07 -5.32
CA ALA A 59 11.64 -4.10 -6.41
C ALA A 59 11.15 -2.71 -5.98
N LYS A 60 10.08 -2.65 -5.17
CA LYS A 60 9.47 -1.38 -4.72
C LYS A 60 10.22 -0.71 -3.58
N THR A 61 11.07 -1.45 -2.87
CA THR A 61 11.84 -0.96 -1.72
C THR A 61 13.35 -0.92 -1.95
N LYS A 62 13.77 -0.82 -3.22
CA LYS A 62 15.19 -0.74 -3.64
C LYS A 62 16.05 -1.87 -3.10
N SER A 63 15.46 -3.05 -2.92
CA SER A 63 16.07 -4.22 -2.31
C SER A 63 16.67 -3.93 -0.93
N GLY A 64 16.18 -2.90 -0.22
CA GLY A 64 16.68 -2.50 1.09
C GLY A 64 17.99 -1.72 1.11
N VAL A 65 18.57 -1.42 -0.05
CA VAL A 65 19.89 -0.75 -0.16
C VAL A 65 19.71 0.77 -0.03
N ASN A 66 20.31 1.35 1.02
CA ASN A 66 20.28 2.81 1.29
C ASN A 66 18.86 3.42 1.24
N TYR A 67 17.84 2.66 1.62
CA TYR A 67 16.44 3.07 1.48
C TYR A 67 15.75 3.27 2.83
N TYR A 68 15.93 2.37 3.78
CA TYR A 68 15.28 2.46 5.07
C TYR A 68 16.03 3.40 6.01
N GLN A 69 15.29 4.24 6.71
CA GLN A 69 15.82 5.22 7.65
C GLN A 69 15.15 5.05 9.02
N GLU A 70 15.94 5.16 10.08
CA GLU A 70 15.45 5.39 11.43
C GLU A 70 16.23 6.55 12.02
N GLN A 71 15.50 7.46 12.67
CA GLN A 71 16.03 8.72 13.19
C GLN A 71 16.75 9.49 12.06
N ASN A 72 18.06 9.66 12.19
CA ASN A 72 18.92 10.33 11.21
C ASN A 72 19.89 9.36 10.50
N GLN A 73 19.71 8.05 10.67
CA GLN A 73 20.57 7.02 10.09
C GLN A 73 19.85 6.31 8.94
N VAL A 74 20.56 6.15 7.83
CA VAL A 74 20.10 5.35 6.69
C VAL A 74 20.85 4.02 6.74
N TYR A 75 20.11 2.92 6.71
CA TYR A 75 20.72 1.60 6.67
C TYR A 75 21.39 1.38 5.31
N PRO A 76 22.69 0.99 5.27
CA PRO A 76 23.34 0.61 4.01
C PRO A 76 22.59 -0.52 3.32
N HIS A 77 22.12 -1.48 4.11
CA HIS A 77 21.19 -2.53 3.71
C HIS A 77 20.34 -2.95 4.92
N LEU A 78 19.04 -3.12 4.71
CA LEU A 78 18.12 -3.74 5.68
C LEU A 78 17.10 -4.57 4.91
N ASP A 79 16.87 -5.81 5.33
CA ASP A 79 15.96 -6.71 4.62
C ASP A 79 14.50 -6.26 4.73
N VAL A 80 13.74 -6.55 3.67
CA VAL A 80 12.35 -6.10 3.54
C VAL A 80 11.45 -6.61 4.67
N PRO A 81 11.51 -7.89 5.09
CA PRO A 81 10.71 -8.38 6.22
C PRO A 81 10.99 -7.64 7.54
N THR A 82 12.27 -7.40 7.86
CA THR A 82 12.64 -6.66 9.07
C THR A 82 12.15 -5.22 9.00
N ALA A 83 12.32 -4.54 7.86
CA ALA A 83 11.83 -3.18 7.68
C ALA A 83 10.30 -3.10 7.77
N PHE A 84 9.59 -4.08 7.19
CA PHE A 84 8.13 -4.18 7.26
C PHE A 84 7.64 -4.35 8.69
N LYS A 85 8.29 -5.24 9.45
CA LYS A 85 7.98 -5.46 10.87
C LYS A 85 8.12 -4.17 11.66
N ARG A 86 9.22 -3.42 11.49
CA ARG A 86 9.46 -2.15 12.18
C ARG A 86 8.42 -1.09 11.82
N ALA A 87 8.12 -0.93 10.54
CA ALA A 87 7.08 0.00 10.09
C ALA A 87 5.69 -0.34 10.64
N LEU A 88 5.34 -1.63 10.69
CA LEU A 88 4.10 -2.08 11.32
C LEU A 88 4.10 -1.85 12.83
N THR A 89 5.24 -2.00 13.51
CA THR A 89 5.35 -1.64 14.93
C THR A 89 5.09 -0.15 15.16
N THR A 90 5.66 0.73 14.31
CA THR A 90 5.38 2.17 14.37
C THR A 90 3.92 2.50 14.13
N TRP A 91 3.28 1.86 13.14
CA TRP A 91 1.85 1.99 12.91
C TRP A 91 1.02 1.50 14.11
N ALA A 92 1.35 0.33 14.68
CA ALA A 92 0.65 -0.21 15.83
C ALA A 92 0.77 0.71 17.06
N SER A 93 1.95 1.27 17.33
CA SER A 93 2.13 2.25 18.40
C SER A 93 1.31 3.53 18.19
N TRP A 94 1.04 3.93 16.95
CA TRP A 94 0.11 5.03 16.68
C TRP A 94 -1.34 4.63 16.96
N VAL A 95 -1.75 3.41 16.60
CA VAL A 95 -3.08 2.88 16.93
C VAL A 95 -3.28 2.91 18.44
N ASP A 96 -2.36 2.31 19.20
CA ASP A 96 -2.42 2.27 20.67
C ASP A 96 -2.50 3.66 21.31
N LYS A 97 -1.87 4.66 20.68
CA LYS A 97 -1.79 6.02 21.21
C LYS A 97 -3.01 6.89 20.87
N TYR A 98 -3.61 6.72 19.70
CA TYR A 98 -4.59 7.68 19.17
C TYR A 98 -5.97 7.11 18.88
N VAL A 99 -6.12 5.78 18.85
CA VAL A 99 -7.42 5.13 18.68
C VAL A 99 -8.06 4.95 20.05
N ILE A 100 -9.35 5.26 20.17
CA ILE A 100 -10.11 5.09 21.41
C ILE A 100 -10.79 3.72 21.38
N PRO A 101 -10.39 2.76 22.23
CA PRO A 101 -11.04 1.46 22.31
C PRO A 101 -12.53 1.60 22.60
N GLY A 102 -13.37 0.81 21.92
CA GLY A 102 -14.82 0.83 22.08
C GLY A 102 -15.56 1.93 21.32
N LYS A 103 -14.84 2.93 20.75
CA LYS A 103 -15.41 3.89 19.80
C LYS A 103 -15.02 3.59 18.36
N THR A 104 -13.74 3.30 18.15
CA THR A 104 -13.19 3.03 16.82
C THR A 104 -12.86 1.55 16.67
N GLN A 105 -13.32 0.94 15.57
CA GLN A 105 -12.92 -0.39 15.16
C GLN A 105 -11.77 -0.30 14.16
N VAL A 106 -10.71 -1.09 14.37
CA VAL A 106 -9.52 -1.09 13.51
C VAL A 106 -9.38 -2.44 12.83
N PHE A 107 -9.26 -2.41 11.51
CA PHE A 107 -8.98 -3.57 10.67
C PHE A 107 -7.66 -3.36 9.93
N PHE A 108 -6.86 -4.42 9.83
CA PHE A 108 -5.72 -4.47 8.94
C PHE A 108 -5.95 -5.56 7.90
N ARG A 109 -6.08 -5.16 6.64
CA ARG A 109 -6.26 -6.10 5.54
C ARG A 109 -4.96 -6.84 5.28
N SER A 110 -5.04 -8.16 5.17
CA SER A 110 -3.93 -8.99 4.71
C SER A 110 -3.54 -8.67 3.26
N SER A 111 -2.40 -9.20 2.82
CA SER A 111 -1.94 -9.03 1.44
C SER A 111 -2.95 -9.62 0.47
N ALA A 112 -3.32 -8.85 -0.55
CA ALA A 112 -4.14 -9.33 -1.65
C ALA A 112 -3.30 -10.28 -2.53
N PRO A 113 -3.84 -11.44 -2.95
CA PRO A 113 -3.15 -12.27 -3.93
C PRO A 113 -2.98 -11.49 -5.22
N THR A 114 -1.83 -11.65 -5.87
CA THR A 114 -1.62 -11.12 -7.21
C THR A 114 -1.82 -12.26 -8.20
N HIS A 115 -2.71 -12.05 -9.17
CA HIS A 115 -3.01 -13.05 -10.20
C HIS A 115 -2.11 -12.84 -11.40
N PHE A 116 -1.18 -13.77 -11.61
CA PHE A 116 -0.32 -13.79 -12.79
C PHE A 116 -0.73 -14.92 -13.71
N ARG A 117 -0.68 -14.68 -15.02
CA ARG A 117 -0.80 -15.70 -16.07
C ARG A 117 0.57 -15.90 -16.72
N GLY A 118 0.90 -17.15 -17.06
CA GLY A 118 2.15 -17.50 -17.73
C GLY A 118 3.39 -17.60 -16.82
N GLY A 119 3.22 -17.63 -15.50
CA GLY A 119 4.33 -17.82 -14.54
C GLY A 119 4.00 -17.32 -13.14
N ALA A 120 4.82 -17.67 -12.15
CA ALA A 120 4.76 -17.09 -10.81
C ALA A 120 5.32 -15.65 -10.80
N TRP A 121 5.04 -14.90 -9.73
CA TRP A 121 5.49 -13.50 -9.59
C TRP A 121 7.02 -13.33 -9.66
N ASN A 122 7.77 -14.36 -9.29
CA ASN A 122 9.23 -14.41 -9.34
C ASN A 122 9.78 -15.15 -10.58
N ALA A 123 8.92 -15.63 -11.48
CA ALA A 123 9.28 -16.49 -12.61
C ALA A 123 8.71 -16.00 -13.95
N GLY A 124 8.43 -14.70 -14.09
CA GLY A 124 8.02 -14.09 -15.37
C GLY A 124 6.52 -14.12 -15.68
N GLY A 125 5.66 -14.33 -14.68
CA GLY A 125 4.21 -14.19 -14.87
C GLY A 125 3.78 -12.75 -15.16
N HIS A 126 2.73 -12.58 -15.98
CA HIS A 126 2.18 -11.26 -16.33
C HIS A 126 0.74 -11.11 -15.82
N CYS A 127 0.39 -9.91 -15.34
CA CYS A 127 -1.01 -9.54 -15.10
C CYS A 127 -1.56 -8.99 -16.41
N LYS A 128 -2.37 -9.79 -17.13
CA LYS A 128 -3.17 -9.26 -18.24
C LYS A 128 -4.50 -8.82 -17.67
N GLU A 129 -4.88 -7.56 -17.87
CA GLU A 129 -6.29 -7.18 -17.77
C GLU A 129 -7.06 -8.08 -18.74
N VAL A 130 -8.06 -8.79 -18.22
CA VAL A 130 -9.03 -9.43 -19.10
C VAL A 130 -9.84 -8.27 -19.63
N GLY A 131 -9.60 -7.86 -20.88
CA GLY A 131 -10.50 -6.95 -21.57
C GLY A 131 -11.88 -7.58 -21.50
N LEU A 132 -12.80 -6.95 -20.76
CA LEU A 132 -14.21 -7.22 -20.99
C LEU A 132 -14.41 -6.86 -22.46
N ALA A 133 -14.66 -7.87 -23.29
CA ALA A 133 -15.17 -7.62 -24.61
C ALA A 133 -16.47 -6.83 -24.40
N ALA A 134 -16.39 -5.53 -24.64
CA ALA A 134 -17.58 -4.75 -24.92
C ALA A 134 -18.22 -5.39 -26.15
N ASP A 135 -19.52 -5.61 -26.04
CA ASP A 135 -20.45 -5.75 -27.14
C ASP A 135 -20.44 -7.11 -27.88
N SER A 136 -21.36 -7.98 -27.47
CA SER A 136 -21.97 -8.97 -28.37
C SER A 136 -23.50 -8.98 -28.22
N TRP A 137 -24.09 -7.78 -28.14
CA TRP A 137 -25.51 -7.57 -28.39
C TRP A 137 -25.65 -6.88 -29.76
N GLU A 138 -25.64 -7.66 -30.83
CA GLU A 138 -26.26 -7.27 -32.09
C GLU A 138 -27.50 -8.17 -32.27
N GLU A 139 -28.65 -7.62 -31.87
CA GLU A 139 -29.90 -7.90 -32.58
C GLU A 139 -29.83 -7.12 -33.90
N ASP A 140 -29.92 -7.83 -35.02
CA ASP A 140 -30.47 -7.28 -36.25
C ASP A 140 -31.22 -8.40 -36.98
N ASP A 141 -32.50 -8.52 -36.63
CA ASP A 141 -33.53 -8.86 -37.59
C ASP A 141 -33.41 -7.89 -38.77
N HIS A 142 -33.23 -8.36 -40.01
CA HIS A 142 -33.84 -7.75 -41.19
C HIS A 142 -33.94 -8.75 -42.35
N LEU A 143 -35.19 -9.16 -42.61
CA LEU A 143 -35.67 -9.64 -43.90
C LEU A 143 -35.36 -8.60 -44.99
N THR A 144 -34.81 -9.03 -46.13
CA THR A 144 -35.37 -8.86 -47.50
C THR A 144 -34.29 -9.02 -48.59
N GLY A 145 -34.59 -9.86 -49.59
CA GLY A 145 -34.36 -9.53 -51.00
C GLY A 145 -33.06 -9.99 -51.68
N LYS A 146 -32.97 -11.26 -52.07
CA LYS A 146 -33.12 -11.74 -53.47
C LYS A 146 -32.70 -13.21 -53.57
#